data_AF-A0A3D0XZ12-F1
#
_entry.id   AF-A0A3D0XZ12-F1
#
_cell.length_a   1.000
_cell.length_b   1.000
_cell.length_c   1.000
_cell.angle_alpha   90.00
_cell.angle_beta   90.00
_cell.angle_gamma   90.00
#
_symmetry.space_group_name_H-M   'P 1'
#
loop_
_entity.id
_entity.type
_entity.pdbx_description
1 polymer ?
#
loop_
_entity_poly.entity_id
_entity_poly.type
_entity_poly.pdbx_seq_one_letter_code
_entity_poly.pdbx_strand_id
1 'polypeptide(L)'
;MAIYNFTLEHDFRLILTYHTQGEVIFWQFQDYAPSEALSIGTQFSNVSGYSLEETPYNSSFAGYKDWFIQNYIRPGYTIEVGRGTNPLPTSQFDEIYKDNLGILVLGAVL
;
A
#
# COMPACT_ATOMS: atom_id res chain seq x y z
N MET A 1 14.44 8.90 -10.74
CA MET A 1 13.40 9.93 -10.97
C MET A 1 12.23 9.47 -11.87
N ALA A 2 12.22 8.26 -12.43
CA ALA A 2 11.13 7.85 -13.33
C ALA A 2 9.74 7.85 -12.67
N ILE A 3 9.56 7.16 -11.53
CA ILE A 3 8.28 7.15 -10.79
C ILE A 3 7.88 8.55 -10.33
N TYR A 4 8.85 9.37 -9.89
CA TYR A 4 8.61 10.75 -9.49
C TYR A 4 8.03 11.59 -10.64
N ASN A 5 8.69 11.60 -11.81
CA ASN A 5 8.20 12.34 -12.98
C ASN A 5 6.84 11.82 -13.45
N PHE A 6 6.67 10.50 -13.52
CA PHE A 6 5.40 9.88 -13.89
C PHE A 6 4.26 10.30 -12.95
N THR A 7 4.54 10.38 -11.64
CA THR A 7 3.55 10.85 -10.67
C THR A 7 3.21 12.33 -10.85
N LEU A 8 4.20 13.18 -11.19
CA LEU A 8 3.95 14.59 -11.48
C LEU A 8 3.10 14.81 -12.75
N GLU A 9 3.19 13.89 -13.71
CA GLU A 9 2.48 13.97 -14.99
C GLU A 9 1.04 13.41 -14.93
N HIS A 10 0.62 12.85 -13.78
CA HIS A 10 -0.66 12.17 -13.63
C HIS A 10 -1.41 12.58 -12.35
N ASP A 11 -2.74 12.55 -12.41
CA ASP A 11 -3.62 12.90 -11.28
C ASP A 11 -4.10 11.64 -10.54
N PHE A 12 -3.18 10.92 -9.90
CA PHE A 12 -3.54 9.69 -9.18
C PHE A 12 -4.38 9.98 -7.95
N ARG A 13 -5.57 9.38 -7.87
CA ARG A 13 -6.43 9.49 -6.69
C ARG A 13 -5.87 8.72 -5.49
N LEU A 14 -5.26 7.57 -5.73
CA LEU A 14 -4.58 6.76 -4.73
C LEU A 14 -3.41 5.99 -5.37
N ILE A 15 -2.51 5.48 -4.52
CA ILE A 15 -1.42 4.59 -4.96
C ILE A 15 -1.34 3.32 -4.12
N LEU A 16 -0.92 2.22 -4.76
CA LEU A 16 -0.57 0.96 -4.11
C LEU A 16 0.91 0.66 -4.38
N THR A 17 1.71 0.53 -3.33
CA THR A 17 3.14 0.21 -3.41
C THR A 17 3.36 -1.19 -2.83
N TYR A 18 3.60 -2.17 -3.71
CA TYR A 18 3.76 -3.57 -3.34
C TYR A 18 5.18 -3.89 -2.87
N HIS A 19 5.27 -4.56 -1.74
CA HIS A 19 6.50 -5.00 -1.10
C HIS A 19 6.31 -6.43 -0.55
N THR A 20 7.40 -7.05 -0.11
CA THR A 20 7.35 -8.27 0.70
C THR A 20 8.16 -8.01 1.97
N GLN A 21 7.71 -8.40 3.15
CA GLN A 21 6.74 -9.45 3.46
C GLN A 21 6.01 -9.12 4.76
N GLY A 22 4.88 -9.76 5.03
CA GLY A 22 4.22 -9.65 6.34
C GLY A 22 2.71 -9.84 6.32
N GLU A 23 2.06 -9.74 5.16
CA GLU A 23 0.60 -9.66 5.04
C GLU A 23 0.03 -8.48 5.83
N VAL A 24 0.64 -7.31 5.61
CA VAL A 24 0.32 -6.05 6.29
C VAL A 24 0.09 -4.93 5.29
N ILE A 25 -0.83 -4.04 5.61
CA ILE A 25 -1.14 -2.84 4.85
C ILE A 25 -0.76 -1.62 5.72
N PHE A 26 0.21 -0.83 5.28
CA PHE A 26 0.55 0.44 5.92
C PHE A 26 -0.08 1.60 5.15
N TRP A 27 -0.85 2.44 5.83
CA TRP A 27 -1.73 3.42 5.19
C TRP A 27 -1.48 4.88 5.59
N GLN A 28 -0.69 5.13 6.63
CA GLN A 28 -0.46 6.47 7.16
C GLN A 28 1.00 6.94 7.01
N PHE A 29 1.20 8.25 7.00
CA PHE A 29 2.51 8.88 7.17
C PHE A 29 2.34 10.09 8.08
N GLN A 30 2.85 9.99 9.31
CA GLN A 30 2.61 10.98 10.37
C GLN A 30 1.10 11.34 10.42
N ASP A 31 0.79 12.62 10.44
CA ASP A 31 -0.54 13.23 10.43
C ASP A 31 -0.99 13.71 9.04
N TYR A 32 -0.31 13.31 7.97
CA TYR A 32 -0.63 13.71 6.59
C TYR A 32 -1.72 12.86 5.92
N ALA A 33 -2.08 11.71 6.49
CA ALA A 33 -3.05 10.81 5.87
C ALA A 33 -4.46 11.45 5.88
N PRO A 34 -5.15 11.54 4.73
CA PRO A 34 -6.51 12.06 4.70
C PRO A 34 -7.48 11.12 5.43
N SER A 35 -8.60 11.65 5.91
CA SER A 35 -9.58 10.89 6.71
C SER A 35 -10.12 9.64 6.00
N GLU A 36 -10.23 9.69 4.67
CA GLU A 36 -10.68 8.56 3.85
C GLU A 36 -9.66 7.41 3.75
N ALA A 37 -8.37 7.66 4.04
CA ALA A 37 -7.32 6.67 3.90
C ALA A 37 -7.53 5.46 4.82
N LEU A 38 -7.99 5.69 6.06
CA LEU A 38 -8.31 4.62 7.00
C LEU A 38 -9.50 3.79 6.53
N SER A 39 -10.53 4.44 6.00
CA SER A 39 -11.74 3.74 5.53
C SER A 39 -11.44 2.85 4.32
N ILE A 40 -10.67 3.36 3.36
CA ILE A 40 -10.24 2.59 2.19
C ILE A 40 -9.28 1.46 2.63
N GLY A 41 -8.31 1.73 3.50
CA GLY A 41 -7.39 0.71 4.01
C GLY A 41 -8.11 -0.41 4.76
N THR A 42 -9.18 -0.09 5.50
CA THR A 42 -10.02 -1.09 6.17
C THR A 42 -10.72 -1.98 5.15
N GLN A 43 -11.20 -1.43 4.02
CA GLN A 43 -11.78 -2.23 2.95
C GLN A 43 -10.74 -3.17 2.32
N PHE A 44 -9.52 -2.69 2.08
CA PHE A 44 -8.42 -3.51 1.58
C PHE A 44 -8.08 -4.66 2.52
N SER A 45 -7.96 -4.39 3.82
CA SER A 45 -7.75 -5.41 4.85
C SER A 45 -8.86 -6.46 4.86
N ASN A 46 -10.12 -6.04 4.76
CA ASN A 46 -11.26 -6.97 4.76
C ASN A 46 -11.27 -7.92 3.55
N VAL A 47 -10.85 -7.46 2.36
CA VAL A 47 -10.89 -8.28 1.14
C VAL A 47 -9.66 -9.16 0.94
N SER A 48 -8.52 -8.83 1.57
CA SER A 48 -7.30 -9.63 1.49
C SER A 48 -7.02 -10.49 2.71
N GLY A 49 -7.62 -10.16 3.86
CA GLY A 49 -7.27 -10.76 5.15
C GLY A 49 -5.97 -10.22 5.75
N TYR A 50 -5.34 -9.22 5.13
CA TYR A 50 -4.09 -8.62 5.63
C TYR A 50 -4.38 -7.66 6.78
N SER A 51 -3.48 -7.56 7.75
CA SER A 51 -3.62 -6.61 8.85
C SER A 51 -3.46 -5.17 8.35
N LEU A 52 -4.36 -4.26 8.74
CA LEU A 52 -4.16 -2.83 8.54
C LEU A 52 -3.40 -2.25 9.74
N GLU A 53 -2.20 -1.72 9.51
CA GLU A 53 -1.33 -1.24 10.58
C GLU A 53 -0.85 0.19 10.33
N GLU A 54 -0.51 0.86 11.43
CA GLU A 54 0.21 2.11 11.37
C GLU A 54 1.65 1.88 10.89
N THR A 55 2.16 2.76 10.02
CA THR A 55 3.55 2.63 9.52
C THR A 55 4.54 2.78 10.70
N PRO A 56 5.37 1.76 11.00
CA PRO A 56 6.38 1.86 12.03
C PRO A 56 7.37 2.98 11.71
N TYR A 57 7.86 3.71 12.73
CA TYR A 57 8.80 4.81 12.52
C TYR A 57 10.04 4.40 11.72
N ASN A 58 10.56 3.19 11.96
CA ASN A 58 11.73 2.64 11.26
C ASN A 58 11.45 2.21 9.81
N SER A 59 10.18 2.05 9.45
CA SER A 59 9.71 1.75 8.09
C SER A 59 9.09 2.98 7.41
N SER A 60 9.19 4.13 8.08
CA SER A 60 8.75 5.44 7.63
C SER A 60 9.98 6.25 7.19
N PHE A 61 9.76 7.34 6.46
CA PHE A 61 10.75 8.30 5.98
C PHE A 61 11.42 7.90 4.65
N ALA A 62 11.21 8.77 3.65
CA ALA A 62 11.77 8.71 2.29
C ALA A 62 11.27 7.58 1.36
N GLY A 63 10.20 6.87 1.73
CA GLY A 63 9.50 5.97 0.82
C GLY A 63 8.60 6.70 -0.18
N TYR A 64 8.30 6.07 -1.32
CA TYR A 64 7.40 6.65 -2.34
C TYR A 64 5.99 6.92 -1.79
N LYS A 65 5.45 6.00 -0.96
CA LYS A 65 4.18 6.20 -0.24
C LYS A 65 4.19 7.50 0.57
N ASP A 66 5.21 7.70 1.40
CA ASP A 66 5.30 8.84 2.31
C ASP A 66 5.38 10.15 1.54
N TRP A 67 6.22 10.20 0.50
CA TRP A 67 6.30 11.35 -0.40
C TRP A 67 4.95 11.65 -1.07
N PHE A 68 4.26 10.64 -1.58
CA PHE A 68 2.95 10.83 -2.21
C PHE A 68 1.90 11.36 -1.22
N ILE A 69 1.79 10.76 -0.04
CA ILE A 69 0.86 11.20 1.00
C ILE A 69 1.18 12.64 1.40
N GLN A 70 2.45 12.96 1.66
CA GLN A 70 2.85 14.31 2.09
C GLN A 70 2.59 15.37 1.01
N ASN A 71 2.91 15.08 -0.25
CA ASN A 71 2.83 16.07 -1.32
C ASN A 71 1.42 16.28 -1.88
N TYR A 72 0.59 15.23 -1.90
CA TYR A 72 -0.74 15.27 -2.50
C TYR A 72 -1.88 15.21 -1.48
N ILE A 73 -1.60 14.82 -0.23
CA ILE A 73 -2.62 14.61 0.82
C ILE A 73 -3.71 13.64 0.33
N ARG A 74 -3.26 12.54 -0.27
CA ARG A 74 -4.12 11.51 -0.88
C ARG A 74 -3.81 10.11 -0.35
N PRO A 75 -4.76 9.17 -0.42
CA PRO A 75 -4.55 7.81 0.03
C PRO A 75 -3.35 7.13 -0.66
N GLY A 76 -2.47 6.54 0.14
CA GLY A 76 -1.32 5.77 -0.34
C GLY A 76 -1.04 4.60 0.57
N TYR A 77 -0.75 3.44 -0.01
CA TYR A 77 -0.67 2.18 0.75
C TYR A 77 0.59 1.40 0.41
N THR A 78 1.28 0.92 1.43
CA THR A 78 2.28 -0.14 1.29
C THR A 78 1.57 -1.46 1.52
N ILE A 79 1.61 -2.34 0.54
CA ILE A 79 1.03 -3.69 0.62
C ILE A 79 2.19 -4.68 0.76
N GLU A 80 2.44 -5.16 1.97
CA GLU A 80 3.44 -6.18 2.27
C GLU A 80 2.82 -7.57 2.06
N VAL A 81 3.16 -8.25 0.97
CA VAL A 81 2.55 -9.53 0.59
C VAL A 81 3.36 -10.73 1.07
N GLY A 82 2.68 -11.84 1.32
CA GLY A 82 3.28 -13.13 1.66
C GLY A 82 4.04 -13.14 2.98
N ARG A 83 4.60 -14.31 3.33
CA ARG A 83 5.31 -14.54 4.60
C ARG A 83 6.58 -15.38 4.42
N GLY A 84 7.55 -15.20 5.30
CA GLY A 84 8.74 -16.06 5.36
C GLY A 84 10.03 -15.27 5.49
N THR A 85 10.99 -15.53 4.61
CA THR A 85 12.23 -14.76 4.49
C THR A 85 12.44 -14.45 3.03
N ASN A 86 12.71 -13.18 2.71
CA ASN A 86 13.01 -12.78 1.36
C ASN A 86 14.31 -13.43 0.83
N PRO A 87 14.33 -13.86 -0.45
CA PRO A 87 13.24 -13.80 -1.42
C PRO A 87 12.14 -14.84 -1.10
N LEU A 88 10.88 -14.44 -1.19
CA LEU A 88 9.76 -15.36 -1.01
C LEU A 88 9.75 -16.45 -2.09
N PRO A 89 9.40 -17.71 -1.74
CA PRO A 89 9.29 -18.78 -2.72
C PRO A 89 8.13 -18.52 -3.68
N THR A 90 8.34 -18.78 -4.98
CA THR A 90 7.33 -18.61 -6.03
C THR A 90 6.07 -19.45 -5.81
N SER A 91 6.14 -20.50 -5.00
CA SER A 91 4.98 -21.29 -4.58
C SER A 91 3.93 -20.48 -3.82
N GLN A 92 4.25 -19.31 -3.27
CA GLN A 92 3.29 -18.41 -2.63
C GLN A 92 2.52 -17.53 -3.63
N PHE A 93 2.96 -17.47 -4.90
CA PHE A 93 2.42 -16.51 -5.86
C PHE A 93 0.91 -16.62 -6.06
N ASP A 94 0.38 -17.84 -6.17
CA ASP A 94 -1.04 -18.06 -6.41
C ASP A 94 -1.91 -17.55 -5.25
N GLU A 95 -1.49 -17.80 -4.01
CA GLU A 95 -2.22 -17.31 -2.82
C GLU A 95 -2.05 -15.79 -2.68
N ILE A 96 -0.83 -15.26 -2.87
CA ILE A 96 -0.59 -13.81 -2.87
C ILE A 96 -1.50 -13.11 -3.89
N TYR A 97 -1.59 -13.62 -5.11
CA TYR A 97 -2.43 -13.03 -6.14
C TYR A 97 -3.92 -13.07 -5.76
N LYS A 98 -4.39 -14.21 -5.24
CA LYS A 98 -5.76 -14.40 -4.79
C LYS A 98 -6.13 -13.41 -3.67
N ASP A 99 -5.27 -13.25 -2.67
CA ASP A 99 -5.51 -12.33 -1.55
C ASP A 99 -5.50 -10.87 -2.01
N ASN A 100 -4.71 -10.53 -3.02
CA ASN A 100 -4.56 -9.15 -3.50
C ASN A 100 -5.56 -8.76 -4.59
N LEU A 101 -6.30 -9.72 -5.18
CA LEU A 101 -7.26 -9.42 -6.22
C LEU A 101 -8.33 -8.42 -5.77
N GLY A 102 -8.82 -8.56 -4.53
CA GLY A 102 -9.78 -7.63 -3.95
C GLY A 102 -9.22 -6.20 -3.80
N ILE A 103 -7.96 -6.08 -3.36
CA ILE A 103 -7.27 -4.79 -3.22
C ILE A 103 -7.15 -4.11 -4.59
N LEU A 104 -6.71 -4.85 -5.61
CA LEU A 104 -6.54 -4.32 -6.97
C LEU A 104 -7.85 -3.84 -7.57
N VAL A 105 -8.93 -4.61 -7.40
CA VAL A 105 -10.26 -4.23 -7.91
C VAL A 105 -10.79 -3.01 -7.19
N LEU A 106 -10.75 -2.98 -5.86
CA LEU A 106 -11.22 -1.84 -5.08
C LEU A 106 -10.39 -0.59 -5.35
N GLY A 107 -9.05 -0.70 -5.42
CA GLY A 107 -8.15 0.42 -5.70
C GLY A 107 -8.35 1.05 -7.08
N ALA A 108 -8.92 0.30 -8.05
CA ALA A 108 -9.23 0.81 -9.37
C ALA A 108 -10.56 1.58 -9.46
N VAL A 109 -11.48 1.37 -8.50
CA VAL A 109 -12.84 1.94 -8.55
C VAL A 109 -13.13 2.93 -7.43
N LEU A 110 -12.38 2.87 -6.32
CA LEU A 110 -12.61 3.72 -5.16
C LEU A 110 -12.20 5.16 -5.39
#